data_AF-A0A252E4H8-F1
#
_entry.id   AF-A0A252E4H8-F1
#
_cell.length_a   1.000
_cell.length_b   1.000
_cell.length_c   1.000
_cell.angle_alpha   90.00
_cell.angle_beta   90.00
_cell.angle_gamma   90.00
#
_symmetry.space_group_name_H-M   'P 1'
#
loop_
_entity.id
_entity.type
_entity.pdbx_description
1 polymer ?
#
loop_
_entity_poly.entity_id
_entity_poly.type
_entity_poly.pdbx_seq_one_letter_code
_entity_poly.pdbx_strand_id
1 'polypeptide(L)'
;MRRLILFCLFVIGLGAAVFGFVNFQGLAAKGEFETILLDFREDIPKEVVEKNLQAIAQQYQVTPQLDNKFSAKDNVYIIKGDRQRLKELQKSQFKSATEFIEPNYIYKKIPQPGEVAFLGEFLKPNEDEEEVTPSLTGPNDQYYSKQWNLHNIGIEGAWSQTKGSGITVAVIDTGITRVRDLHETKFVKGYDFVNDREEAKDDNGHGTHVAGTIAQATNNKYGVAGIAYEANLMPLKVLNDYGGGTVADIAEAIKFAADKGADVINMSLGGGGESQLMKQAIDYAHNKGVVIVAAAGNENANGASYPARYPHVIGVSAFGPDGEKAPYSNFGAGVDISAPGGSDAGKILQETINEKGEGVFLGFQGTSMASPHVAGVAALIKAKGVTEPDEVLKVLKQSSRVIQDDGLNYYGAGLLNAEAAVKLATEGQISFSDFFRWLRDNGYLNPGFWIDGGAVALLPKILMVVGSYLLAWFLRVYFPFSWSWSLSSGLVAGSSGLFFLKGFYIFDLPQWPFRLLGSSIPELGNTLQGTNALNPLFASVLIPIVLVALLLGHPSGKWFAIGSTLGVAACLTVSAVYDPTVWGLGSSYLARVFLIANALLCYGLARLALKNERQVA
;
A
#
# COMPACT_ATOMS: atom_id res chain seq x y z
N MET A 1 -49.64 -3.56 -20.90
CA MET A 1 -48.48 -2.94 -21.58
C MET A 1 -47.19 -3.01 -20.77
N ARG A 2 -47.09 -2.52 -19.52
CA ARG A 2 -45.84 -2.58 -18.71
C ARG A 2 -45.26 -3.99 -18.51
N ARG A 3 -46.10 -5.01 -18.27
CA ARG A 3 -45.65 -6.41 -18.12
C ARG A 3 -45.11 -7.00 -19.43
N LEU A 4 -45.65 -6.57 -20.57
CA LEU A 4 -45.19 -6.99 -21.89
C LEU A 4 -43.83 -6.35 -22.21
N ILE A 5 -43.66 -5.06 -21.87
CA ILE A 5 -42.38 -4.34 -22.04
C ILE A 5 -41.28 -4.94 -21.16
N LEU A 6 -41.57 -5.27 -19.89
CA LEU A 6 -40.62 -5.94 -19.01
C LEU A 6 -40.25 -7.34 -19.50
N PHE A 7 -41.22 -8.09 -20.04
CA PHE A 7 -40.95 -9.39 -20.64
C PHE A 7 -40.12 -9.27 -21.91
N CYS A 8 -40.40 -8.29 -22.78
CA CYS A 8 -39.59 -8.02 -23.97
C CYS A 8 -38.18 -7.57 -23.60
N LEU A 9 -38.00 -6.70 -22.60
CA LEU A 9 -36.69 -6.29 -22.11
C LEU A 9 -35.92 -7.45 -21.47
N PHE A 10 -36.61 -8.34 -20.76
CA PHE A 10 -36.02 -9.56 -20.21
C PHE A 10 -35.58 -10.51 -21.32
N VAL A 11 -36.40 -10.73 -22.35
CA VAL A 11 -36.05 -11.59 -23.50
C VAL A 11 -34.96 -10.97 -24.37
N ILE A 12 -34.94 -9.64 -24.53
CA ILE A 12 -33.86 -8.91 -25.21
C ILE A 12 -32.58 -8.98 -24.37
N GLY A 13 -32.67 -8.85 -23.05
CA GLY A 13 -31.53 -8.98 -22.14
C GLY A 13 -30.98 -10.40 -22.09
N LEU A 14 -31.85 -11.42 -22.10
CA LEU A 14 -31.46 -12.83 -22.17
C LEU A 14 -30.92 -13.19 -23.55
N GLY A 15 -31.50 -12.63 -24.61
CA GLY A 15 -31.00 -12.72 -25.98
C GLY A 15 -29.62 -12.07 -26.11
N ALA A 16 -29.42 -10.86 -25.59
CA ALA A 16 -28.13 -10.19 -25.57
C ALA A 16 -27.10 -10.90 -24.68
N ALA A 17 -27.54 -11.51 -23.56
CA ALA A 17 -26.67 -12.31 -22.72
C ALA A 17 -26.25 -13.61 -23.41
N VAL A 18 -27.16 -14.31 -24.08
CA VAL A 18 -26.87 -15.58 -24.78
C VAL A 18 -26.11 -15.34 -26.08
N PHE A 19 -26.51 -14.36 -26.90
CA PHE A 19 -25.81 -13.99 -28.13
C PHE A 19 -24.46 -13.33 -27.82
N GLY A 20 -24.40 -12.55 -26.73
CA GLY A 20 -23.17 -12.02 -26.16
C GLY A 20 -22.25 -13.12 -25.66
N PHE A 21 -22.75 -14.14 -24.95
CA PHE A 21 -21.91 -15.26 -24.47
C PHE A 21 -21.38 -16.15 -25.59
N VAL A 22 -22.18 -16.39 -26.64
CA VAL A 22 -21.81 -17.31 -27.72
C VAL A 22 -20.86 -16.66 -28.74
N ASN A 23 -20.92 -15.33 -28.89
CA ASN A 23 -20.02 -14.56 -29.76
C ASN A 23 -18.97 -13.71 -29.02
N PHE A 24 -18.91 -13.76 -27.69
CA PHE A 24 -17.79 -13.18 -26.94
C PHE A 24 -16.54 -14.01 -27.24
N GLN A 25 -15.72 -13.54 -28.17
CA GLN A 25 -14.30 -13.79 -28.09
C GLN A 25 -13.85 -13.11 -26.80
N GLY A 26 -13.59 -13.89 -25.75
CA GLY A 26 -13.23 -13.35 -24.43
C GLY A 26 -12.20 -12.22 -24.55
N LEU A 27 -12.40 -11.15 -23.77
CA LEU A 27 -11.48 -10.02 -23.56
C LEU A 27 -10.11 -10.44 -22.96
N ALA A 28 -9.78 -11.73 -22.96
CA ALA A 28 -8.47 -12.24 -22.63
C ALA A 28 -7.57 -12.07 -23.86
N ALA A 29 -6.56 -11.20 -23.74
CA ALA A 29 -5.52 -11.06 -24.74
C ALA A 29 -4.96 -12.45 -25.09
N LYS A 30 -5.10 -12.85 -26.35
CA LYS A 30 -4.56 -14.13 -26.85
C LYS A 30 -3.07 -13.91 -27.12
N GLY A 31 -2.24 -14.01 -26.08
CA GLY A 31 -0.78 -13.86 -26.20
C GLY A 31 -0.16 -14.81 -27.24
N GLU A 32 1.02 -14.44 -27.71
CA GLU A 32 1.87 -15.25 -28.58
C GLU A 32 2.68 -16.25 -27.74
N PHE A 33 2.89 -17.47 -28.23
CA PHE A 33 3.76 -18.46 -27.61
C PHE A 33 4.32 -19.41 -28.67
N GLU A 34 5.54 -19.89 -28.45
CA GLU A 34 6.20 -20.91 -29.27
C GLU A 34 6.46 -22.21 -28.48
N THR A 35 6.34 -22.13 -27.16
CA THR A 35 6.54 -23.24 -26.23
C THR A 35 5.31 -23.41 -25.32
N ILE A 36 5.10 -24.64 -24.88
CA ILE A 36 4.04 -25.04 -23.95
C ILE A 36 4.70 -25.41 -22.63
N LEU A 37 4.13 -24.92 -21.56
CA LEU A 37 4.52 -25.20 -20.19
C LEU A 37 3.82 -26.45 -19.69
N LEU A 38 4.59 -27.34 -19.07
CA LEU A 38 4.16 -28.56 -18.44
C LEU A 38 4.56 -28.48 -16.96
N ASP A 39 3.59 -28.20 -16.10
CA ASP A 39 3.80 -28.23 -14.65
C ASP A 39 3.29 -29.58 -14.12
N PHE A 40 4.22 -30.40 -13.64
CA PHE A 40 3.90 -31.70 -13.05
C PHE A 40 3.65 -31.56 -11.55
N ARG A 41 2.59 -32.21 -11.07
CA ARG A 41 2.21 -32.14 -9.65
C ARG A 41 3.37 -32.58 -8.75
N GLU A 42 3.64 -31.84 -7.68
CA GLU A 42 4.75 -32.13 -6.78
C GLU A 42 4.58 -33.45 -6.00
N ASP A 43 3.37 -34.00 -5.92
CA ASP A 43 3.04 -35.23 -5.19
C ASP A 43 3.38 -36.53 -5.95
N ILE A 44 3.79 -36.44 -7.22
CA ILE A 44 4.11 -37.64 -8.02
C ILE A 44 5.62 -37.94 -7.99
N PRO A 45 6.02 -39.23 -7.98
CA PRO A 45 7.44 -39.61 -7.98
C PRO A 45 8.18 -39.12 -9.24
N LYS A 46 9.45 -38.73 -9.10
CA LYS A 46 10.28 -38.23 -10.20
C LYS A 46 10.38 -39.21 -11.36
N GLU A 47 10.39 -40.51 -11.08
CA GLU A 47 10.43 -41.56 -12.10
C GLU A 47 9.17 -41.54 -12.97
N VAL A 48 8.02 -41.16 -12.41
CA VAL A 48 6.75 -41.00 -13.14
C VAL A 48 6.79 -39.75 -14.02
N VAL A 49 7.37 -38.65 -13.52
CA VAL A 49 7.61 -37.43 -14.30
C VAL A 49 8.49 -37.75 -15.51
N GLU A 50 9.64 -38.37 -15.29
CA GLU A 50 10.59 -38.74 -16.35
C GLU A 50 9.96 -39.66 -17.39
N LYS A 51 9.20 -40.67 -16.96
CA LYS A 51 8.46 -41.56 -17.87
C LYS A 51 7.45 -40.80 -18.72
N ASN A 52 6.71 -39.87 -18.13
CA ASN A 52 5.74 -39.05 -18.85
C ASN A 52 6.43 -38.11 -19.84
N LEU A 53 7.55 -37.49 -19.45
CA LEU A 53 8.36 -36.65 -20.34
C LEU A 53 8.89 -37.45 -21.54
N GLN A 54 9.40 -38.67 -21.32
CA GLN A 54 9.85 -39.56 -22.40
C GLN A 54 8.70 -39.94 -23.33
N ALA A 55 7.52 -40.24 -22.78
CA ALA A 55 6.33 -40.55 -23.58
C ALA A 55 5.87 -39.35 -24.42
N ILE A 56 5.88 -38.13 -23.85
CA ILE A 56 5.59 -36.89 -24.56
C ILE A 56 6.62 -36.67 -25.68
N ALA A 57 7.91 -36.85 -25.38
CA ALA A 57 8.99 -36.67 -26.34
C ALA A 57 8.82 -37.60 -27.55
N GLN A 58 8.51 -38.88 -27.31
CA GLN A 58 8.27 -39.87 -28.36
C GLN A 58 6.98 -39.60 -29.15
N GLN A 59 5.87 -39.33 -28.45
CA GLN A 59 4.56 -39.17 -29.07
C GLN A 59 4.49 -37.92 -29.95
N TYR A 60 5.10 -36.82 -29.51
CA TYR A 60 5.00 -35.53 -30.19
C TYR A 60 6.28 -35.10 -30.93
N GLN A 61 7.34 -35.93 -30.89
CA GLN A 61 8.64 -35.65 -31.51
C GLN A 61 9.22 -34.31 -31.06
N VAL A 62 9.18 -34.07 -29.74
CA VAL A 62 9.71 -32.87 -29.09
C VAL A 62 10.76 -33.24 -28.06
N THR A 63 11.56 -32.26 -27.64
CA THR A 63 12.50 -32.40 -26.54
C THR A 63 11.99 -31.60 -25.35
N PRO A 64 11.40 -32.25 -24.33
CA PRO A 64 11.12 -31.60 -23.06
C PRO A 64 12.44 -31.23 -22.38
N GLN A 65 12.47 -30.02 -21.86
CA GLN A 65 13.60 -29.51 -21.08
C GLN A 65 13.08 -28.68 -19.93
N LEU A 66 13.90 -28.54 -18.89
CA LEU A 66 13.65 -27.52 -17.88
C LEU A 66 13.74 -26.14 -18.53
N ASP A 67 12.95 -25.21 -18.05
CA ASP A 67 13.01 -23.82 -18.50
C ASP A 67 14.33 -23.18 -18.03
N ASN A 68 14.60 -23.27 -16.73
CA ASN A 68 15.88 -22.89 -16.13
C ASN A 68 16.22 -23.81 -14.93
N LYS A 69 17.38 -23.57 -14.29
CA LYS A 69 17.84 -24.44 -13.19
C LYS A 69 16.93 -24.43 -11.96
N PHE A 70 16.11 -23.39 -11.76
CA PHE A 70 15.21 -23.29 -10.60
C PHE A 70 13.90 -24.06 -10.83
N SER A 71 13.47 -24.19 -12.09
CA SER A 71 12.28 -24.96 -12.50
C SER A 71 12.31 -26.44 -12.12
N ALA A 72 13.51 -27.00 -11.85
CA ALA A 72 13.68 -28.39 -11.44
C ALA A 72 13.04 -28.70 -10.08
N LYS A 73 12.95 -27.70 -9.20
CA LYS A 73 12.34 -27.85 -7.88
C LYS A 73 10.82 -27.98 -7.97
N ASP A 74 10.23 -27.26 -8.91
CA ASP A 74 8.79 -27.11 -9.07
C ASP A 74 8.25 -28.00 -10.22
N ASN A 75 9.08 -28.92 -10.73
CA ASN A 75 8.78 -29.82 -11.85
C ASN A 75 8.17 -29.11 -13.09
N VAL A 76 8.66 -27.91 -13.39
CA VAL A 76 8.21 -27.12 -14.54
C VAL A 76 9.11 -27.40 -15.75
N TYR A 77 8.50 -27.83 -16.85
CA TYR A 77 9.17 -28.14 -18.11
C TYR A 77 8.55 -27.39 -19.28
N ILE A 78 9.34 -27.15 -20.32
CA ILE A 78 8.91 -26.55 -21.57
C ILE A 78 9.11 -27.51 -22.74
N ILE A 79 8.18 -27.45 -23.69
CA ILE A 79 8.29 -28.13 -24.99
C ILE A 79 7.92 -27.16 -26.11
N LYS A 80 8.49 -27.32 -27.30
CA LYS A 80 8.02 -26.57 -28.48
C LYS A 80 6.58 -27.00 -28.82
N GLY A 81 5.72 -26.04 -29.18
CA GLY A 81 4.35 -26.37 -29.54
C GLY A 81 3.46 -25.19 -29.85
N ASP A 82 2.42 -25.45 -30.62
CA ASP A 82 1.42 -24.48 -31.03
C ASP A 82 0.08 -24.70 -30.30
N ARG A 83 -0.94 -23.93 -30.68
CA ARG A 83 -2.30 -24.03 -30.13
C ARG A 83 -2.96 -25.39 -30.36
N GLN A 84 -2.61 -26.10 -31.43
CA GLN A 84 -3.17 -27.42 -31.69
C GLN A 84 -2.55 -28.44 -30.71
N ARG A 85 -1.22 -28.46 -30.61
CA ARG A 85 -0.51 -29.34 -29.68
C ARG A 85 -0.92 -29.10 -28.23
N LEU A 86 -1.11 -27.84 -27.82
CA LEU A 86 -1.63 -27.50 -26.51
C LEU A 86 -2.96 -28.20 -26.22
N LYS A 87 -3.91 -28.15 -27.16
CA LYS A 87 -5.22 -28.80 -27.01
C LYS A 87 -5.12 -30.32 -26.95
N GLU A 88 -4.18 -30.92 -27.71
CA GLU A 88 -3.94 -32.35 -27.68
C GLU A 88 -3.38 -32.81 -26.33
N LEU A 89 -2.39 -32.09 -25.79
CA LEU A 89 -1.80 -32.37 -24.49
C LEU A 89 -2.79 -32.20 -23.34
N GLN A 90 -3.61 -31.14 -23.38
CA GLN A 90 -4.66 -30.90 -22.38
C GLN A 90 -5.73 -32.01 -22.34
N LYS A 91 -5.90 -32.76 -23.43
CA LYS A 91 -6.83 -33.91 -23.53
C LYS A 91 -6.14 -35.27 -23.36
N SER A 92 -4.82 -35.28 -23.19
CA SER A 92 -4.03 -36.50 -23.10
C SER A 92 -4.06 -37.11 -21.69
N GLN A 93 -3.57 -38.35 -21.57
CA GLN A 93 -3.38 -39.01 -20.28
C GLN A 93 -2.44 -38.24 -19.33
N PHE A 94 -1.55 -37.40 -19.88
CA PHE A 94 -0.59 -36.61 -19.10
C PHE A 94 -1.28 -35.51 -18.27
N LYS A 95 -2.54 -35.17 -18.58
CA LYS A 95 -3.28 -34.16 -17.78
C LYS A 95 -3.49 -34.59 -16.33
N SER A 96 -3.57 -35.89 -16.06
CA SER A 96 -3.71 -36.42 -14.69
C SER A 96 -2.45 -36.28 -13.82
N ALA A 97 -1.28 -36.17 -14.46
CA ALA A 97 0.01 -36.00 -13.81
C ALA A 97 0.44 -34.53 -13.71
N THR A 98 -0.29 -33.62 -14.36
CA THR A 98 0.08 -32.20 -14.46
C THR A 98 -0.91 -31.31 -13.73
N GLU A 99 -0.41 -30.35 -12.97
CA GLU A 99 -1.24 -29.31 -12.36
C GLU A 99 -1.83 -28.43 -13.47
N PHE A 100 -0.97 -27.95 -14.38
CA PHE A 100 -1.36 -27.20 -15.57
C PHE A 100 -0.54 -27.59 -16.80
N ILE A 101 -1.21 -27.45 -17.95
CA ILE A 101 -0.62 -27.52 -19.28
C ILE A 101 -1.10 -26.25 -19.97
N GLU A 102 -0.22 -25.28 -20.12
CA GLU A 102 -0.59 -23.93 -20.55
C GLU A 102 0.43 -23.34 -21.52
N PRO A 103 0.07 -22.34 -22.33
CA PRO A 103 1.02 -21.68 -23.21
C PRO A 103 2.07 -20.91 -22.40
N ASN A 104 3.34 -21.06 -22.75
CA ASN A 104 4.41 -20.23 -22.21
C ASN A 104 4.44 -18.91 -22.99
N TYR A 105 3.56 -17.97 -22.60
CA TYR A 105 3.38 -16.72 -23.32
C TYR A 105 4.66 -15.88 -23.36
N ILE A 106 4.85 -15.17 -24.47
CA ILE A 106 5.94 -14.23 -24.64
C ILE A 106 5.50 -12.85 -24.14
N TYR A 107 6.22 -12.34 -23.17
CA TYR A 107 6.11 -10.98 -22.66
C TYR A 107 7.17 -10.10 -23.33
N LYS A 108 6.87 -8.82 -23.50
CA LYS A 108 7.75 -7.85 -24.12
C LYS A 108 7.92 -6.64 -23.18
N LYS A 109 9.05 -5.95 -23.26
CA LYS A 109 9.20 -4.62 -22.64
C LYS A 109 8.13 -3.65 -23.18
N ILE A 110 7.64 -2.74 -22.34
CA ILE A 110 6.56 -1.81 -22.69
C ILE A 110 7.12 -0.37 -22.78
N PRO A 111 7.97 -0.05 -23.77
CA PRO A 111 7.49 0.38 -25.10
C PRO A 111 8.32 -0.17 -26.28
N GLN A 112 7.71 -0.19 -27.48
CA GLN A 112 8.42 -0.39 -28.77
C GLN A 112 9.22 0.87 -29.17
N PRO A 113 10.25 0.77 -30.05
CA PRO A 113 11.37 1.73 -30.22
C PRO A 113 11.04 3.11 -30.82
N GLY A 114 9.80 3.58 -30.76
CA GLY A 114 9.31 4.66 -31.61
C GLY A 114 9.98 6.01 -31.41
N GLU A 115 10.20 6.46 -30.17
CA GLU A 115 10.69 7.82 -29.95
C GLU A 115 11.53 7.93 -28.67
N VAL A 116 12.82 7.63 -28.77
CA VAL A 116 13.81 7.97 -27.74
C VAL A 116 14.21 9.43 -27.91
N ALA A 117 14.28 10.21 -26.83
CA ALA A 117 14.91 11.53 -26.85
C ALA A 117 16.35 11.42 -26.35
N PHE A 118 17.31 12.02 -27.04
CA PHE A 118 18.68 12.11 -26.53
C PHE A 118 18.83 13.31 -25.59
N LEU A 119 19.81 13.27 -24.70
CA LEU A 119 20.13 14.40 -23.81
C LEU A 119 20.23 15.74 -24.55
N GLY A 120 20.77 15.76 -25.77
CA GLY A 120 20.84 16.97 -26.59
C GLY A 120 19.50 17.64 -26.86
N GLU A 121 18.39 16.89 -26.86
CA GLU A 121 17.03 17.44 -27.00
C GLU A 121 16.55 18.12 -25.71
N PHE A 122 16.90 17.58 -24.53
CA PHE A 122 16.58 18.18 -23.23
C PHE A 122 17.39 19.46 -22.93
N LEU A 123 18.53 19.60 -23.60
CA LEU A 123 19.44 20.75 -23.47
C LEU A 123 19.15 21.87 -24.48
N LYS A 124 18.21 21.68 -25.41
CA LYS A 124 17.80 22.78 -26.30
C LYS A 124 17.17 23.89 -25.45
N PRO A 125 17.54 25.15 -25.66
CA PRO A 125 16.86 26.27 -25.01
C PRO A 125 15.41 26.29 -25.50
N ASN A 126 14.44 26.23 -24.58
CA ASN A 126 13.08 26.61 -24.89
C ASN A 126 13.05 28.13 -25.01
N GLU A 127 12.58 28.69 -26.13
CA GLU A 127 12.52 30.15 -26.36
C GLU A 127 11.63 30.87 -25.33
N ASP A 128 10.83 30.11 -24.56
CA ASP A 128 9.87 30.60 -23.56
C ASP A 128 10.20 30.21 -22.09
N GLU A 129 11.32 29.52 -21.81
CA GLU A 129 11.71 29.20 -20.42
C GLU A 129 12.73 30.22 -19.88
N GLU A 130 12.32 31.02 -18.90
CA GLU A 130 13.27 31.71 -18.01
C GLU A 130 14.23 30.67 -17.42
N GLU A 131 15.54 30.98 -17.38
CA GLU A 131 16.54 30.15 -16.71
C GLU A 131 16.06 29.81 -15.30
N VAL A 132 15.54 28.59 -15.12
CA VAL A 132 15.16 28.07 -13.79
C VAL A 132 16.46 27.88 -13.03
N THR A 133 16.84 28.90 -12.26
CA THR A 133 17.89 28.78 -11.26
C THR A 133 17.56 27.59 -10.37
N PRO A 134 18.49 26.62 -10.18
CA PRO A 134 18.22 25.45 -9.38
C PRO A 134 17.77 25.91 -7.99
N SER A 135 16.59 25.45 -7.59
CA SER A 135 16.12 25.63 -6.22
C SER A 135 17.24 25.16 -5.28
N LEU A 136 17.60 26.00 -4.30
CA LEU A 136 18.59 25.66 -3.27
C LEU A 136 18.21 24.41 -2.42
N THR A 137 17.03 23.80 -2.64
CA THR A 137 16.51 22.63 -1.92
C THR A 137 16.56 21.29 -2.67
N GLY A 138 16.77 21.30 -3.99
CA GLY A 138 16.81 20.08 -4.81
C GLY A 138 18.17 19.37 -4.79
N PRO A 139 18.26 18.12 -5.29
CA PRO A 139 19.54 17.43 -5.47
C PRO A 139 20.52 18.22 -6.34
N ASN A 140 21.82 18.02 -6.09
CA ASN A 140 22.88 18.75 -6.80
C ASN A 140 23.28 18.12 -8.15
N ASP A 141 22.52 17.13 -8.63
CA ASP A 141 22.76 16.38 -9.85
C ASP A 141 22.52 17.26 -11.09
N GLN A 142 23.41 17.12 -12.09
CA GLN A 142 23.56 18.09 -13.19
C GLN A 142 22.27 18.32 -14.00
N TYR A 143 21.47 17.27 -14.19
CA TYR A 143 20.27 17.29 -15.01
C TYR A 143 18.98 17.14 -14.20
N TYR A 144 19.01 17.28 -12.87
CA TYR A 144 17.82 17.16 -12.03
C TYR A 144 16.70 18.11 -12.44
N SER A 145 17.04 19.35 -12.86
CA SER A 145 16.06 20.34 -13.35
C SER A 145 15.29 19.87 -14.60
N LYS A 146 15.77 18.85 -15.31
CA LYS A 146 15.11 18.26 -16.48
C LYS A 146 14.18 17.10 -16.11
N GLN A 147 14.17 16.63 -14.86
CA GLN A 147 13.32 15.55 -14.37
C GLN A 147 11.98 16.09 -13.83
N TRP A 148 11.15 16.61 -14.73
CA TRP A 148 9.79 17.10 -14.41
C TRP A 148 8.96 16.06 -13.63
N ASN A 149 9.21 14.77 -13.91
CA ASN A 149 8.54 13.62 -13.32
C ASN A 149 8.71 13.55 -11.80
N LEU A 150 9.90 13.89 -11.30
CA LEU A 150 10.21 13.90 -9.88
C LEU A 150 9.53 15.07 -9.14
N HIS A 151 9.48 16.23 -9.79
CA HIS A 151 8.78 17.40 -9.28
C HIS A 151 7.27 17.17 -9.22
N ASN A 152 6.68 16.54 -10.24
CA ASN A 152 5.22 16.30 -10.32
C ASN A 152 4.70 15.39 -9.20
N ILE A 153 5.52 14.44 -8.73
CA ILE A 153 5.18 13.54 -7.62
C ILE A 153 5.57 14.10 -6.24
N GLY A 154 6.13 15.32 -6.16
CA GLY A 154 6.53 15.94 -4.89
C GLY A 154 7.67 15.21 -4.18
N ILE A 155 8.66 14.69 -4.92
CA ILE A 155 9.66 13.79 -4.32
C ILE A 155 10.53 14.45 -3.23
N GLU A 156 10.83 15.75 -3.34
CA GLU A 156 11.68 16.46 -2.38
C GLU A 156 11.08 16.43 -0.95
N GLY A 157 9.75 16.56 -0.86
CA GLY A 157 9.02 16.42 0.40
C GLY A 157 9.17 15.02 1.01
N ALA A 158 9.15 13.98 0.17
CA ALA A 158 9.39 12.60 0.60
C ALA A 158 10.84 12.40 1.09
N TRP A 159 11.84 12.93 0.37
CA TRP A 159 13.24 12.83 0.75
C TRP A 159 13.59 13.52 2.06
N SER A 160 12.84 14.56 2.47
CA SER A 160 12.97 15.15 3.80
C SER A 160 12.73 14.12 4.92
N GLN A 161 11.95 13.08 4.63
CA GLN A 161 11.56 12.03 5.59
C GLN A 161 12.35 10.74 5.41
N THR A 162 12.48 10.20 4.19
CA THR A 162 13.17 8.93 3.90
C THR A 162 13.65 8.88 2.46
N LYS A 163 14.69 8.10 2.21
CA LYS A 163 15.29 7.89 0.88
C LYS A 163 15.29 6.41 0.48
N GLY A 164 14.64 5.54 1.26
CA GLY A 164 14.50 4.12 0.96
C GLY A 164 15.56 3.20 1.58
N SER A 165 16.38 3.69 2.51
CA SER A 165 17.42 2.88 3.16
C SER A 165 16.87 1.57 3.74
N GLY A 166 17.58 0.48 3.46
CA GLY A 166 17.28 -0.86 3.97
C GLY A 166 16.25 -1.64 3.16
N ILE A 167 15.66 -1.03 2.14
CA ILE A 167 14.68 -1.68 1.26
C ILE A 167 15.37 -2.21 0.01
N THR A 168 14.98 -3.42 -0.42
CA THR A 168 15.48 -4.04 -1.65
C THR A 168 14.39 -4.04 -2.72
N VAL A 169 14.67 -3.43 -3.87
CA VAL A 169 13.78 -3.42 -5.04
C VAL A 169 14.32 -4.34 -6.11
N ALA A 170 13.56 -5.40 -6.44
CA ALA A 170 13.86 -6.28 -7.55
C ALA A 170 13.33 -5.69 -8.86
N VAL A 171 14.19 -5.65 -9.87
CA VAL A 171 13.87 -5.17 -11.21
C VAL A 171 13.90 -6.37 -12.14
N ILE A 172 12.70 -6.84 -12.49
CA ILE A 172 12.50 -7.97 -13.41
C ILE A 172 12.35 -7.39 -14.82
N ASP A 173 13.44 -7.41 -15.59
CA ASP A 173 13.56 -6.68 -16.87
C ASP A 173 14.65 -7.27 -17.79
N THR A 174 15.31 -6.47 -18.64
CA THR A 174 16.42 -6.85 -19.53
C THR A 174 17.77 -6.98 -18.82
N GLY A 175 17.80 -6.83 -17.49
CA GLY A 175 19.02 -6.77 -16.68
C GLY A 175 19.36 -5.34 -16.26
N ILE A 176 20.45 -5.16 -15.50
CA ILE A 176 20.94 -3.83 -15.11
C ILE A 176 22.44 -3.75 -15.38
N THR A 177 22.86 -2.74 -16.15
CA THR A 177 24.27 -2.39 -16.31
C THR A 177 24.63 -1.26 -15.34
N ARG A 178 25.75 -1.43 -14.61
CA ARG A 178 26.24 -0.45 -13.65
C ARG A 178 26.90 0.73 -14.37
N VAL A 179 26.06 1.61 -14.93
CA VAL A 179 26.43 2.93 -15.48
C VAL A 179 26.83 3.88 -14.35
N ARG A 180 27.22 5.12 -14.68
CA ARG A 180 27.87 6.01 -13.70
C ARG A 180 26.94 6.41 -12.55
N ASP A 181 25.69 6.73 -12.85
CA ASP A 181 24.64 7.05 -11.88
C ASP A 181 24.27 5.83 -11.01
N LEU A 182 24.62 4.60 -11.40
CA LEU A 182 24.38 3.39 -10.62
C LEU A 182 25.64 2.87 -9.90
N HIS A 183 26.79 3.56 -9.98
CA HIS A 183 28.03 3.08 -9.35
C HIS A 183 27.93 3.04 -7.82
N GLU A 184 27.30 4.02 -7.20
CA GLU A 184 27.15 4.11 -5.75
C GLU A 184 25.94 3.32 -5.23
N THR A 185 25.01 2.96 -6.11
CA THR A 185 23.85 2.13 -5.78
C THR A 185 24.29 0.71 -5.40
N LYS A 186 23.77 0.22 -4.29
CA LYS A 186 24.04 -1.13 -3.78
C LYS A 186 23.24 -2.15 -4.56
N PHE A 187 23.91 -3.13 -5.16
CA PHE A 187 23.25 -4.23 -5.85
C PHE A 187 23.35 -5.47 -4.95
N VAL A 188 22.21 -6.09 -4.66
CA VAL A 188 22.19 -7.44 -4.07
C VAL A 188 22.33 -8.48 -5.17
N LYS A 189 22.48 -9.75 -4.78
CA LYS A 189 22.64 -10.84 -5.73
C LYS A 189 21.42 -10.95 -6.66
N GLY A 190 21.68 -10.79 -7.95
CA GLY A 190 20.70 -10.97 -9.02
C GLY A 190 20.83 -12.31 -9.73
N TYR A 191 20.10 -12.44 -10.85
CA TYR A 191 20.17 -13.62 -11.72
C TYR A 191 19.70 -13.32 -13.15
N ASP A 192 20.35 -13.95 -14.12
CA ASP A 192 19.98 -13.95 -15.54
C ASP A 192 19.29 -15.27 -15.87
N PHE A 193 17.97 -15.25 -15.95
CA PHE A 193 17.13 -16.42 -16.27
C PHE A 193 17.22 -16.77 -17.76
N VAL A 194 17.44 -15.77 -18.63
CA VAL A 194 17.57 -15.97 -20.08
C VAL A 194 18.81 -16.81 -20.42
N ASN A 195 19.93 -16.57 -19.72
CA ASN A 195 21.21 -17.22 -20.01
C ASN A 195 21.70 -18.16 -18.89
N ASP A 196 20.87 -18.39 -17.87
CA ASP A 196 21.14 -19.22 -16.70
C ASP A 196 22.49 -18.92 -16.00
N ARG A 197 22.73 -17.66 -15.66
CA ARG A 197 23.97 -17.20 -14.99
C ARG A 197 23.70 -16.15 -13.91
N GLU A 198 24.67 -15.95 -13.01
CA GLU A 198 24.49 -14.98 -11.90
C GLU A 198 24.57 -13.52 -12.35
N GLU A 199 25.30 -13.23 -13.42
CA GLU A 199 25.47 -11.88 -13.93
C GLU A 199 24.26 -11.45 -14.79
N ALA A 200 23.36 -10.69 -14.17
CA ALA A 200 22.16 -10.10 -14.79
C ALA A 200 22.45 -8.74 -15.47
N LYS A 201 23.47 -8.70 -16.32
CA LYS A 201 23.88 -7.49 -17.04
C LYS A 201 22.86 -7.13 -18.13
N ASP A 202 22.59 -5.84 -18.26
CA ASP A 202 21.73 -5.32 -19.33
C ASP A 202 22.48 -5.26 -20.66
N ASP A 203 21.82 -5.74 -21.71
CA ASP A 203 22.26 -5.72 -23.11
C ASP A 203 21.23 -5.00 -24.02
N ASN A 204 20.19 -4.40 -23.43
CA ASN A 204 19.15 -3.68 -24.15
C ASN A 204 19.05 -2.19 -23.77
N GLY A 205 19.24 -1.85 -22.49
CA GLY A 205 19.09 -0.49 -21.95
C GLY A 205 17.73 -0.19 -21.33
N HIS A 206 16.73 -1.06 -21.48
CA HIS A 206 15.44 -0.83 -20.84
C HIS A 206 15.52 -1.00 -19.32
N GLY A 207 16.05 -2.12 -18.85
CA GLY A 207 16.17 -2.42 -17.42
C GLY A 207 17.09 -1.46 -16.67
N THR A 208 18.17 -0.98 -17.29
CA THR A 208 19.04 0.04 -16.68
C THR A 208 18.31 1.38 -16.48
N HIS A 209 17.48 1.80 -17.44
CA HIS A 209 16.67 3.02 -17.33
C HIS A 209 15.61 2.92 -16.22
N VAL A 210 14.93 1.78 -16.16
CA VAL A 210 13.95 1.44 -15.11
C VAL A 210 14.61 1.44 -13.74
N ALA A 211 15.76 0.80 -13.60
CA ALA A 211 16.56 0.75 -12.38
C ALA A 211 16.99 2.15 -11.92
N GLY A 212 17.41 2.99 -12.86
CA GLY A 212 17.81 4.36 -12.57
C GLY A 212 16.68 5.20 -11.97
N THR A 213 15.48 5.09 -12.55
CA THR A 213 14.27 5.73 -12.01
C THR A 213 13.97 5.34 -10.57
N ILE A 214 14.23 4.08 -10.21
CA ILE A 214 13.99 3.58 -8.85
C ILE A 214 15.06 4.10 -7.89
N ALA A 215 16.34 3.86 -8.15
CA ALA A 215 17.38 3.99 -7.11
C ALA A 215 18.78 4.35 -7.63
N GLN A 216 18.91 5.09 -8.73
CA GLN A 216 20.23 5.68 -9.04
C GLN A 216 20.69 6.64 -7.95
N ALA A 217 22.00 6.77 -7.85
CA ALA A 217 22.66 7.66 -6.91
C ALA A 217 22.23 9.11 -7.15
N THR A 218 22.01 9.83 -6.06
CA THR A 218 21.51 11.21 -6.06
C THR A 218 22.41 12.03 -5.13
N ASN A 219 22.60 13.31 -5.42
CA ASN A 219 23.51 14.25 -4.75
C ASN A 219 25.00 14.03 -5.04
N ASN A 220 25.35 13.50 -6.21
CA ASN A 220 26.74 13.19 -6.59
C ASN A 220 27.35 14.19 -7.60
N LYS A 221 26.63 15.28 -7.91
CA LYS A 221 26.99 16.32 -8.91
C LYS A 221 27.11 15.81 -10.35
N TYR A 222 26.50 14.69 -10.67
CA TYR A 222 26.52 14.07 -11.97
C TYR A 222 25.14 13.58 -12.35
N GLY A 223 24.84 13.52 -13.65
CA GLY A 223 23.66 12.86 -14.16
C GLY A 223 22.33 13.38 -13.58
N VAL A 224 21.52 12.45 -13.11
CA VAL A 224 20.10 12.60 -12.75
C VAL A 224 19.81 11.94 -11.39
N ALA A 225 18.66 12.19 -10.78
CA ALA A 225 18.26 11.62 -9.48
C ALA A 225 17.31 10.40 -9.58
N GLY A 226 17.43 9.48 -8.61
CA GLY A 226 16.53 8.33 -8.41
C GLY A 226 15.58 8.53 -7.23
N ILE A 227 14.42 7.85 -7.23
CA ILE A 227 13.35 8.06 -6.23
C ILE A 227 13.72 7.56 -4.84
N ALA A 228 14.14 6.31 -4.73
CA ALA A 228 14.57 5.65 -3.51
C ALA A 228 16.08 5.42 -3.57
N TYR A 229 16.86 6.50 -3.68
CA TYR A 229 18.30 6.45 -3.94
C TYR A 229 19.17 5.85 -2.83
N GLU A 230 18.60 5.52 -1.66
CA GLU A 230 19.28 4.72 -0.61
C GLU A 230 18.83 3.25 -0.58
N ALA A 231 17.91 2.83 -1.46
CA ALA A 231 17.48 1.45 -1.60
C ALA A 231 18.55 0.59 -2.30
N ASN A 232 18.46 -0.73 -2.11
CA ASN A 232 19.27 -1.70 -2.85
C ASN A 232 18.50 -2.18 -4.09
N LEU A 233 19.21 -2.49 -5.17
CA LEU A 233 18.64 -3.08 -6.38
C LEU A 233 18.97 -4.57 -6.50
N MET A 234 17.98 -5.38 -6.90
CA MET A 234 18.17 -6.78 -7.28
C MET A 234 17.93 -6.94 -8.79
N PRO A 235 18.99 -7.08 -9.61
CA PRO A 235 18.83 -7.21 -11.05
C PRO A 235 18.36 -8.63 -11.42
N LEU A 236 17.19 -8.75 -12.05
CA LEU A 236 16.66 -10.02 -12.54
C LEU A 236 16.40 -9.92 -14.04
N LYS A 237 17.26 -10.53 -14.84
CA LYS A 237 17.15 -10.52 -16.30
C LYS A 237 16.24 -11.67 -16.74
N VAL A 238 15.08 -11.32 -17.28
CA VAL A 238 14.08 -12.24 -17.84
C VAL A 238 13.73 -11.91 -19.28
N LEU A 239 14.13 -10.72 -19.75
CA LEU A 239 13.98 -10.29 -21.14
C LEU A 239 15.35 -10.36 -21.84
N ASN A 240 15.37 -10.92 -23.04
CA ASN A 240 16.55 -10.96 -23.89
C ASN A 240 16.93 -9.58 -24.45
N ASP A 241 17.99 -9.52 -25.26
CA ASP A 241 18.49 -8.33 -25.95
C ASP A 241 17.45 -7.65 -26.86
N TYR A 242 16.50 -8.42 -27.40
CA TYR A 242 15.35 -7.89 -28.15
C TYR A 242 14.18 -7.44 -27.25
N GLY A 243 14.28 -7.61 -25.93
CA GLY A 243 13.26 -7.21 -24.96
C GLY A 243 12.09 -8.19 -24.84
N GLY A 244 12.26 -9.45 -25.25
CA GLY A 244 11.27 -10.51 -25.10
C GLY A 244 11.66 -11.54 -24.04
N GLY A 245 10.68 -12.06 -23.29
CA GLY A 245 10.89 -13.07 -22.24
C GLY A 245 9.68 -13.98 -22.07
N THR A 246 9.84 -15.07 -21.33
CA THR A 246 8.79 -16.08 -21.18
C THR A 246 8.11 -16.01 -19.82
N VAL A 247 6.87 -16.54 -19.73
CA VAL A 247 6.15 -16.66 -18.46
C VAL A 247 6.96 -17.45 -17.43
N ALA A 248 7.60 -18.53 -17.85
CA ALA A 248 8.37 -19.40 -16.96
C ALA A 248 9.55 -18.65 -16.33
N ASP A 249 10.34 -17.92 -17.12
CA ASP A 249 11.44 -17.07 -16.63
C ASP A 249 10.94 -16.01 -15.64
N ILE A 250 9.84 -15.33 -15.97
CA ILE A 250 9.28 -14.27 -15.15
C ILE A 250 8.73 -14.82 -13.82
N ALA A 251 7.99 -15.93 -13.87
CA ALA A 251 7.42 -16.56 -12.68
C ALA A 251 8.52 -17.04 -11.72
N GLU A 252 9.60 -17.64 -12.24
CA GLU A 252 10.76 -18.03 -11.44
C GLU A 252 11.50 -16.81 -10.87
N ALA A 253 11.65 -15.73 -11.64
CA ALA A 253 12.24 -14.49 -11.14
C ALA A 253 11.43 -13.87 -9.99
N ILE A 254 10.10 -13.90 -10.05
CA ILE A 254 9.23 -13.43 -8.95
C ILE A 254 9.47 -14.25 -7.68
N LYS A 255 9.48 -15.58 -7.80
CA LYS A 255 9.77 -16.49 -6.66
C LYS A 255 11.17 -16.26 -6.11
N PHE A 256 12.17 -16.15 -6.98
CA PHE A 256 13.55 -15.86 -6.59
C PHE A 256 13.67 -14.54 -5.85
N ALA A 257 13.03 -13.47 -6.32
CA ALA A 257 13.02 -12.17 -5.66
C ALA A 257 12.48 -12.28 -4.23
N ALA A 258 11.33 -12.95 -4.07
CA ALA A 258 10.72 -13.17 -2.77
C ALA A 258 11.59 -14.02 -1.84
N ASP A 259 12.25 -15.06 -2.36
CA ASP A 259 13.18 -15.92 -1.61
C ASP A 259 14.47 -15.22 -1.19
N LYS A 260 14.93 -14.25 -2.00
CA LYS A 260 16.13 -13.46 -1.74
C LYS A 260 15.87 -12.17 -0.97
N GLY A 261 14.65 -11.97 -0.46
CA GLY A 261 14.31 -10.86 0.41
C GLY A 261 14.12 -9.53 -0.31
N ALA A 262 13.60 -9.56 -1.54
CA ALA A 262 13.09 -8.35 -2.16
C ALA A 262 11.86 -7.85 -1.40
N ASP A 263 11.79 -6.55 -1.15
CA ASP A 263 10.65 -5.89 -0.50
C ASP A 263 9.61 -5.43 -1.52
N VAL A 264 10.08 -5.06 -2.70
CA VAL A 264 9.29 -4.56 -3.84
C VAL A 264 9.81 -5.23 -5.12
N ILE A 265 8.90 -5.64 -6.00
CA ILE A 265 9.18 -6.12 -7.36
C ILE A 265 8.60 -5.13 -8.36
N ASN A 266 9.41 -4.67 -9.30
CA ASN A 266 8.96 -3.90 -10.46
C ASN A 266 9.03 -4.75 -11.73
N MET A 267 7.91 -4.82 -12.47
CA MET A 267 7.78 -5.48 -13.77
C MET A 267 7.34 -4.47 -14.83
N SER A 268 8.31 -3.85 -15.49
CA SER A 268 8.08 -2.93 -16.62
C SER A 268 7.93 -3.71 -17.94
N LEU A 269 7.06 -4.72 -17.93
CA LEU A 269 6.87 -5.67 -19.02
C LEU A 269 5.41 -6.13 -19.08
N GLY A 270 4.99 -6.67 -20.24
CA GLY A 270 3.63 -7.15 -20.42
C GLY A 270 3.36 -7.66 -21.82
N GLY A 271 2.08 -7.84 -22.14
CA GLY A 271 1.63 -8.28 -23.47
C GLY A 271 1.33 -9.77 -23.60
N GLY A 272 1.46 -10.54 -22.52
CA GLY A 272 1.04 -11.94 -22.47
C GLY A 272 -0.43 -12.17 -22.11
N GLY A 273 -0.87 -13.43 -22.21
CA GLY A 273 -2.16 -13.86 -21.69
C GLY A 273 -2.10 -14.27 -20.22
N GLU A 274 -3.26 -14.58 -19.64
CA GLU A 274 -3.37 -15.12 -18.29
C GLU A 274 -2.70 -16.51 -18.20
N SER A 275 -1.92 -16.73 -17.16
CA SER A 275 -1.15 -17.93 -16.83
C SER A 275 -1.35 -18.26 -15.36
N GLN A 276 -1.59 -19.53 -15.05
CA GLN A 276 -1.70 -20.00 -13.68
C GLN A 276 -0.35 -20.00 -12.98
N LEU A 277 0.75 -20.35 -13.69
CA LEU A 277 2.09 -20.31 -13.11
C LEU A 277 2.46 -18.88 -12.66
N MET A 278 2.19 -17.89 -13.50
CA MET A 278 2.43 -16.48 -13.18
C MET A 278 1.61 -16.04 -11.97
N LYS A 279 0.32 -16.39 -11.93
CA LYS A 279 -0.56 -16.08 -10.80
C LYS A 279 -0.05 -16.70 -9.50
N GLN A 280 0.35 -17.97 -9.51
CA GLN A 280 0.90 -18.64 -8.33
C GLN A 280 2.20 -17.99 -7.85
N ALA A 281 3.08 -17.57 -8.75
CA ALA A 281 4.30 -16.84 -8.39
C ALA A 281 3.99 -15.48 -7.74
N ILE A 282 3.00 -14.75 -8.27
CA ILE A 282 2.52 -13.48 -7.70
C ILE A 282 1.93 -13.70 -6.31
N ASP A 283 1.03 -14.69 -6.16
CA ASP A 283 0.43 -15.05 -4.87
C ASP A 283 1.51 -15.46 -3.86
N TYR A 284 2.55 -16.20 -4.30
CA TYR A 284 3.68 -16.59 -3.47
C TYR A 284 4.47 -15.37 -2.94
N ALA A 285 4.81 -14.43 -3.82
CA ALA A 285 5.55 -13.23 -3.46
C ALA A 285 4.72 -12.29 -2.57
N HIS A 286 3.43 -12.09 -2.88
CA HIS A 286 2.53 -11.28 -2.06
C HIS A 286 2.38 -11.86 -0.65
N ASN A 287 2.17 -13.18 -0.51
CA ASN A 287 2.09 -13.85 0.79
C ASN A 287 3.38 -13.79 1.61
N LYS A 288 4.52 -13.51 0.97
CA LYS A 288 5.81 -13.23 1.63
C LYS A 288 5.99 -11.76 2.03
N GLY A 289 4.98 -10.92 1.81
CA GLY A 289 5.02 -9.49 2.13
C GLY A 289 5.71 -8.64 1.06
N VAL A 290 5.87 -9.15 -0.17
CA VAL A 290 6.49 -8.42 -1.28
C VAL A 290 5.45 -7.58 -2.01
N VAL A 291 5.73 -6.29 -2.23
CA VAL A 291 4.88 -5.41 -3.05
C VAL A 291 5.21 -5.65 -4.51
N ILE A 292 4.20 -5.87 -5.35
CA ILE A 292 4.40 -6.18 -6.77
C ILE A 292 3.79 -5.06 -7.61
N VAL A 293 4.58 -4.46 -8.48
CA VAL A 293 4.18 -3.32 -9.33
C VAL A 293 4.42 -3.66 -10.79
N ALA A 294 3.45 -3.39 -11.65
CA ALA A 294 3.60 -3.66 -13.08
C ALA A 294 2.96 -2.60 -13.99
N ALA A 295 3.55 -2.46 -15.18
CA ALA A 295 3.08 -1.54 -16.22
C ALA A 295 1.74 -1.98 -16.84
N ALA A 296 0.80 -1.04 -17.02
CA ALA A 296 -0.53 -1.34 -17.54
C ALA A 296 -0.58 -1.70 -19.04
N GLY A 297 0.41 -1.31 -19.84
CA GLY A 297 0.43 -1.51 -21.30
C GLY A 297 0.35 -0.20 -22.10
N ASN A 298 0.75 -0.26 -23.38
CA ASN A 298 0.93 0.91 -24.25
C ASN A 298 0.08 0.85 -25.54
N GLU A 299 -1.10 0.22 -25.48
CA GLU A 299 -1.97 0.00 -26.63
C GLU A 299 -3.20 0.94 -26.65
N ASN A 300 -3.30 1.86 -25.69
CA ASN A 300 -4.49 2.67 -25.42
C ASN A 300 -5.76 1.81 -25.28
N ALA A 301 -5.63 0.63 -24.68
CA ALA A 301 -6.70 -0.33 -24.50
C ALA A 301 -7.45 -0.14 -23.17
N ASN A 302 -8.75 -0.44 -23.18
CA ASN A 302 -9.60 -0.49 -21.99
C ASN A 302 -9.43 -1.83 -21.25
N GLY A 303 -8.30 -1.96 -20.59
CA GLY A 303 -7.90 -3.03 -19.70
C GLY A 303 -6.37 -3.08 -19.60
N ALA A 304 -5.84 -3.22 -18.39
CA ALA A 304 -4.42 -3.45 -18.19
C ALA A 304 -4.00 -4.81 -18.81
N SER A 305 -2.77 -4.85 -19.31
CA SER A 305 -2.11 -6.08 -19.75
C SER A 305 -1.72 -6.94 -18.55
N TYR A 306 -1.49 -8.24 -18.77
CA TYR A 306 -0.80 -9.04 -17.78
C TYR A 306 0.70 -8.67 -17.77
N PRO A 307 1.35 -8.60 -16.59
CA PRO A 307 0.87 -9.07 -15.28
C PRO A 307 0.11 -8.01 -14.45
N ALA A 308 0.03 -6.74 -14.88
CA ALA A 308 -0.64 -5.67 -14.13
C ALA A 308 -2.11 -5.96 -13.79
N ARG A 309 -2.78 -6.80 -14.58
CA ARG A 309 -4.17 -7.20 -14.36
C ARG A 309 -4.37 -8.30 -13.29
N TYR A 310 -3.32 -8.96 -12.82
CA TYR A 310 -3.49 -9.97 -11.76
C TYR A 310 -3.89 -9.32 -10.43
N PRO A 311 -4.70 -10.01 -9.60
CA PRO A 311 -4.80 -9.65 -8.19
C PRO A 311 -3.42 -9.58 -7.54
N HIS A 312 -3.29 -8.77 -6.48
CA HIS A 312 -2.03 -8.55 -5.75
C HIS A 312 -0.91 -7.83 -6.51
N VAL A 313 -1.15 -7.46 -7.78
CA VAL A 313 -0.27 -6.58 -8.56
C VAL A 313 -0.85 -5.18 -8.58
N ILE A 314 -0.01 -4.19 -8.32
CA ILE A 314 -0.35 -2.77 -8.47
C ILE A 314 -0.17 -2.41 -9.95
N GLY A 315 -1.28 -2.26 -10.67
CA GLY A 315 -1.26 -1.90 -12.08
C GLY A 315 -1.12 -0.40 -12.31
N VAL A 316 -0.12 0.02 -13.09
CA VAL A 316 0.28 1.43 -13.23
C VAL A 316 0.04 1.96 -14.64
N SER A 317 -0.86 2.95 -14.77
CA SER A 317 -1.03 3.73 -16.00
C SER A 317 -0.08 4.93 -16.05
N ALA A 318 0.11 5.50 -17.23
CA ALA A 318 1.06 6.59 -17.49
C ALA A 318 0.37 7.93 -17.75
N PHE A 319 0.95 9.01 -17.23
CA PHE A 319 0.60 10.40 -17.58
C PHE A 319 1.84 11.21 -18.02
N GLY A 320 1.58 12.29 -18.77
CA GLY A 320 2.59 13.23 -19.30
C GLY A 320 2.85 14.45 -18.39
N PRO A 321 3.75 15.37 -18.78
CA PRO A 321 4.06 16.56 -17.99
C PRO A 321 2.86 17.46 -17.65
N ASP A 322 1.85 17.45 -18.53
CA ASP A 322 0.56 18.13 -18.40
C ASP A 322 -0.37 17.50 -17.35
N GLY A 323 -0.02 16.32 -16.83
CA GLY A 323 -0.87 15.55 -15.91
C GLY A 323 -1.98 14.77 -16.60
N GLU A 324 -2.05 14.82 -17.93
CA GLU A 324 -3.02 14.08 -18.72
C GLU A 324 -2.54 12.66 -19.00
N LYS A 325 -3.49 11.73 -19.13
CA LYS A 325 -3.18 10.34 -19.49
C LYS A 325 -2.37 10.32 -20.78
N ALA A 326 -1.23 9.64 -20.75
CA ALA A 326 -0.41 9.48 -21.93
C ALA A 326 -1.24 8.80 -23.06
N PRO A 327 -1.15 9.28 -24.31
CA PRO A 327 -2.01 8.79 -25.40
C PRO A 327 -1.95 7.27 -25.60
N TYR A 328 -0.78 6.68 -25.36
CA TYR A 328 -0.55 5.24 -25.48
C TYR A 328 -1.01 4.42 -24.26
N SER A 329 -1.20 5.03 -23.08
CA SER A 329 -1.42 4.26 -21.84
C SER A 329 -2.73 3.47 -21.89
N ASN A 330 -2.66 2.18 -21.56
CA ASN A 330 -3.84 1.40 -21.21
C ASN A 330 -4.49 1.96 -19.94
N PHE A 331 -5.78 1.71 -19.80
CA PHE A 331 -6.65 2.22 -18.74
C PHE A 331 -7.73 1.20 -18.38
N GLY A 332 -8.60 1.49 -17.42
CA GLY A 332 -9.73 0.62 -17.12
C GLY A 332 -9.40 -0.46 -16.10
N ALA A 333 -9.96 -1.66 -16.28
CA ALA A 333 -9.80 -2.75 -15.31
C ALA A 333 -8.34 -3.17 -15.15
N GLY A 334 -7.89 -3.32 -13.90
CA GLY A 334 -6.50 -3.65 -13.57
C GLY A 334 -5.56 -2.43 -13.47
N VAL A 335 -6.08 -1.20 -13.57
CA VAL A 335 -5.33 0.02 -13.24
C VAL A 335 -5.68 0.46 -11.82
N ASP A 336 -4.68 0.54 -10.95
CA ASP A 336 -4.82 0.92 -9.54
C ASP A 336 -4.42 2.37 -9.28
N ILE A 337 -3.43 2.87 -10.01
CA ILE A 337 -2.85 4.21 -9.84
C ILE A 337 -2.17 4.64 -11.14
N SER A 338 -1.95 5.94 -11.31
CA SER A 338 -1.19 6.50 -12.43
C SER A 338 0.08 7.21 -11.96
N ALA A 339 1.12 7.16 -12.78
CA ALA A 339 2.42 7.77 -12.47
C ALA A 339 3.07 8.39 -13.74
N PRO A 340 4.12 9.22 -13.58
CA PRO A 340 4.81 9.83 -14.71
C PRO A 340 5.38 8.76 -15.65
N GLY A 341 4.82 8.65 -16.85
CA GLY A 341 5.33 7.76 -17.90
C GLY A 341 5.86 8.50 -19.11
N GLY A 342 5.61 9.81 -19.18
CA GLY A 342 6.04 10.66 -20.29
C GLY A 342 5.09 10.64 -21.49
N SER A 343 5.29 11.60 -22.37
CA SER A 343 4.58 11.77 -23.63
C SER A 343 5.47 12.59 -24.58
N ASP A 344 4.95 12.90 -25.76
CA ASP A 344 5.65 13.75 -26.73
C ASP A 344 5.94 15.15 -26.16
N ALA A 345 5.18 15.60 -25.14
CA ALA A 345 5.42 16.84 -24.42
C ALA A 345 6.61 16.76 -23.44
N GLY A 346 7.04 15.56 -23.06
CA GLY A 346 8.19 15.38 -22.17
C GLY A 346 8.40 13.92 -21.79
N LYS A 347 9.61 13.43 -22.05
CA LYS A 347 10.04 12.05 -21.75
C LYS A 347 10.71 11.95 -20.38
N ILE A 348 10.91 10.73 -19.90
CA ILE A 348 11.58 10.44 -18.63
C ILE A 348 13.08 10.24 -18.90
N LEU A 349 13.88 11.22 -18.52
CA LEU A 349 15.33 11.21 -18.72
C LEU A 349 16.03 10.37 -17.64
N GLN A 350 16.81 9.36 -18.05
CA GLN A 350 17.75 8.66 -17.16
C GLN A 350 19.06 8.27 -17.86
N GLU A 351 20.12 7.99 -17.08
CA GLU A 351 21.29 7.28 -17.61
C GLU A 351 20.95 5.81 -17.87
N THR A 352 21.30 5.34 -19.05
CA THR A 352 21.13 3.96 -19.48
C THR A 352 22.27 3.57 -20.44
N ILE A 353 22.16 2.47 -21.16
CA ILE A 353 23.12 2.03 -22.16
C ILE A 353 22.60 2.19 -23.59
N ASN A 354 23.51 2.47 -24.52
CA ASN A 354 23.24 2.45 -25.96
C ASN A 354 23.38 1.00 -26.51
N GLU A 355 23.20 0.83 -27.83
CA GLU A 355 23.35 -0.47 -28.50
C GLU A 355 24.75 -1.09 -28.37
N LYS A 356 25.77 -0.30 -28.01
CA LYS A 356 27.14 -0.77 -27.76
C LYS A 356 27.39 -1.11 -26.30
N GLY A 357 26.41 -0.94 -25.42
CA GLY A 357 26.55 -1.13 -23.97
C GLY A 357 27.26 0.03 -23.26
N GLU A 358 27.40 1.19 -23.91
CA GLU A 358 28.04 2.38 -23.33
C GLU A 358 27.01 3.26 -22.63
N GLY A 359 27.38 3.86 -21.49
CA GLY A 359 26.53 4.79 -20.74
C GLY A 359 26.12 6.01 -21.55
N VAL A 360 24.82 6.31 -21.58
CA VAL A 360 24.21 7.45 -22.28
C VAL A 360 22.94 7.91 -21.54
N PHE A 361 22.66 9.20 -21.57
CA PHE A 361 21.42 9.76 -21.06
C PHE A 361 20.33 9.76 -22.15
N LEU A 362 19.25 9.01 -21.89
CA LEU A 362 18.12 8.86 -22.82
C LEU A 362 16.78 9.14 -22.12
N GLY A 363 15.89 9.78 -22.86
CA GLY A 363 14.50 10.02 -22.51
C GLY A 363 13.61 8.93 -23.10
N PHE A 364 12.95 8.15 -22.25
CA PHE A 364 11.97 7.14 -22.66
C PHE A 364 10.54 7.57 -22.26
N GLN A 365 9.54 7.05 -22.98
CA GLN A 365 8.13 7.19 -22.61
C GLN A 365 7.44 5.83 -22.64
N GLY A 366 6.60 5.56 -21.64
CA GLY A 366 5.86 4.32 -21.54
C GLY A 366 5.29 4.09 -20.14
N THR A 367 4.32 3.17 -20.03
CA THR A 367 3.92 2.63 -18.72
C THR A 367 5.08 1.92 -18.01
N SER A 368 6.10 1.46 -18.75
CA SER A 368 7.38 0.98 -18.19
C SER A 368 8.18 2.03 -17.45
N MET A 369 7.98 3.31 -17.75
CA MET A 369 8.59 4.41 -17.01
C MET A 369 7.69 4.84 -15.85
N ALA A 370 6.37 4.66 -15.95
CA ALA A 370 5.45 4.93 -14.84
C ALA A 370 5.57 3.91 -13.69
N SER A 371 5.64 2.61 -14.01
CA SER A 371 5.79 1.53 -13.02
C SER A 371 6.95 1.74 -12.01
N PRO A 372 8.18 2.06 -12.42
CA PRO A 372 9.29 2.29 -11.49
C PRO A 372 9.11 3.51 -10.59
N HIS A 373 8.27 4.49 -10.99
CA HIS A 373 7.92 5.58 -10.07
C HIS A 373 7.12 5.06 -8.87
N VAL A 374 6.12 4.22 -9.12
CA VAL A 374 5.32 3.60 -8.07
C VAL A 374 6.16 2.64 -7.23
N ALA A 375 7.04 1.84 -7.86
CA ALA A 375 7.93 0.94 -7.14
C ALA A 375 8.91 1.70 -6.22
N GLY A 376 9.48 2.81 -6.70
CA GLY A 376 10.32 3.68 -5.88
C GLY A 376 9.57 4.28 -4.69
N VAL A 377 8.36 4.80 -4.90
CA VAL A 377 7.54 5.34 -3.79
C VAL A 377 7.09 4.24 -2.83
N ALA A 378 6.76 3.04 -3.33
CA ALA A 378 6.49 1.89 -2.48
C ALA A 378 7.69 1.54 -1.59
N ALA A 379 8.92 1.62 -2.12
CA ALA A 379 10.12 1.44 -1.32
C ALA A 379 10.27 2.52 -0.23
N LEU A 380 9.96 3.79 -0.53
CA LEU A 380 9.94 4.85 0.48
C LEU A 380 8.91 4.58 1.59
N ILE A 381 7.71 4.12 1.23
CA ILE A 381 6.64 3.74 2.17
C ILE A 381 7.10 2.57 3.07
N LYS A 382 7.68 1.53 2.48
CA LYS A 382 8.20 0.37 3.24
C LYS A 382 9.34 0.77 4.17
N ALA A 383 10.21 1.70 3.75
CA ALA A 383 11.27 2.24 4.61
C ALA A 383 10.72 3.03 5.82
N LYS A 384 9.46 3.48 5.76
CA LYS A 384 8.75 4.04 6.91
C LYS A 384 8.07 3.01 7.80
N GLY A 385 8.22 1.71 7.50
CA GLY A 385 7.77 0.60 8.33
C GLY A 385 6.42 0.01 7.95
N VAL A 386 5.77 0.47 6.88
CA VAL A 386 4.54 -0.17 6.37
C VAL A 386 4.97 -1.40 5.58
N THR A 387 4.91 -2.58 6.19
CA THR A 387 5.49 -3.81 5.62
C THR A 387 4.54 -4.59 4.72
N GLU A 388 3.25 -4.57 5.04
CA GLU A 388 2.23 -5.39 4.36
C GLU A 388 1.86 -4.81 2.98
N PRO A 389 1.89 -5.61 1.90
CA PRO A 389 1.64 -5.12 0.54
C PRO A 389 0.30 -4.41 0.35
N ASP A 390 -0.75 -4.93 0.96
CA ASP A 390 -2.09 -4.35 0.85
C ASP A 390 -2.20 -2.98 1.54
N GLU A 391 -1.48 -2.79 2.65
CA GLU A 391 -1.42 -1.49 3.31
C GLU A 391 -0.55 -0.50 2.52
N VAL A 392 0.52 -0.96 1.85
CA VAL A 392 1.28 -0.11 0.92
C VAL A 392 0.39 0.37 -0.24
N LEU A 393 -0.37 -0.52 -0.87
CA LEU A 393 -1.32 -0.17 -1.93
C LEU A 393 -2.37 0.83 -1.43
N LYS A 394 -2.91 0.61 -0.23
CA LYS A 394 -3.86 1.53 0.39
C LYS A 394 -3.27 2.91 0.65
N VAL A 395 -2.03 2.99 1.15
CA VAL A 395 -1.33 4.27 1.33
C VAL A 395 -1.16 4.97 -0.02
N LEU A 396 -0.72 4.26 -1.06
CA LEU A 396 -0.56 4.81 -2.41
C LEU A 396 -1.89 5.37 -2.96
N LYS A 397 -3.00 4.63 -2.80
CA LYS A 397 -4.33 5.06 -3.27
C LYS A 397 -4.93 6.20 -2.45
N GLN A 398 -4.64 6.30 -1.16
CA GLN A 398 -5.18 7.35 -0.30
C GLN A 398 -4.40 8.67 -0.41
N SER A 399 -3.13 8.59 -0.81
CA SER A 399 -2.26 9.76 -0.95
C SER A 399 -2.22 10.33 -2.37
N SER A 400 -2.77 9.63 -3.36
CA SER A 400 -2.81 10.10 -4.74
C SER A 400 -3.60 11.41 -4.88
N ARG A 401 -3.18 12.23 -5.84
CA ARG A 401 -3.96 13.39 -6.29
C ARG A 401 -5.14 12.90 -7.12
N VAL A 402 -6.32 12.94 -6.52
CA VAL A 402 -7.56 12.47 -7.16
C VAL A 402 -7.91 13.34 -8.36
N ILE A 403 -8.19 12.70 -9.49
CA ILE A 403 -8.79 13.33 -10.67
C ILE A 403 -10.31 13.15 -10.59
N GLN A 404 -11.04 14.26 -10.66
CA GLN A 404 -12.51 14.22 -10.68
C GLN A 404 -12.98 13.72 -12.04
N ASP A 405 -14.12 13.02 -12.05
CA ASP A 405 -14.78 12.54 -13.28
C ASP A 405 -13.97 11.55 -14.15
N ASP A 406 -13.23 10.64 -13.52
CA ASP A 406 -12.55 9.52 -14.20
C ASP A 406 -13.47 8.33 -14.49
N GLY A 407 -14.49 8.55 -15.33
CA GLY A 407 -15.54 7.56 -15.59
C GLY A 407 -15.07 6.25 -16.25
N LEU A 408 -13.88 6.25 -16.87
CA LEU A 408 -13.30 5.08 -17.56
C LEU A 408 -12.07 4.50 -16.85
N ASN A 409 -11.73 5.01 -15.65
CA ASN A 409 -10.58 4.58 -14.86
C ASN A 409 -9.24 4.72 -15.60
N TYR A 410 -8.99 5.91 -16.14
CA TYR A 410 -7.73 6.33 -16.75
C TYR A 410 -6.58 6.45 -15.74
N TYR A 411 -6.89 6.89 -14.52
CA TYR A 411 -5.91 7.26 -13.51
C TYR A 411 -5.91 6.35 -12.28
N GLY A 412 -6.81 5.37 -12.20
CA GLY A 412 -6.94 4.54 -11.00
C GLY A 412 -7.43 5.39 -9.82
N ALA A 413 -6.73 5.32 -8.70
CA ALA A 413 -6.97 6.21 -7.56
C ALA A 413 -6.51 7.67 -7.80
N GLY A 414 -5.80 7.96 -8.88
CA GLY A 414 -5.31 9.29 -9.23
C GLY A 414 -3.82 9.32 -9.55
N LEU A 415 -3.26 10.54 -9.57
CA LEU A 415 -1.84 10.77 -9.87
C LEU A 415 -0.99 10.50 -8.62
N LEU A 416 0.09 9.73 -8.77
CA LEU A 416 1.04 9.41 -7.71
C LEU A 416 1.56 10.67 -7.00
N ASN A 417 1.62 10.64 -5.66
CA ASN A 417 2.19 11.70 -4.84
C ASN A 417 3.07 11.09 -3.74
N ALA A 418 4.39 11.21 -3.89
CA ALA A 418 5.39 10.63 -3.00
C ALA A 418 5.40 11.29 -1.62
N GLU A 419 5.31 12.62 -1.55
CA GLU A 419 5.30 13.36 -0.28
C GLU A 419 4.11 12.95 0.58
N ALA A 420 2.90 12.98 0.00
CA ALA A 420 1.69 12.59 0.70
C ALA A 420 1.73 11.12 1.13
N ALA A 421 2.26 10.23 0.29
CA ALA A 421 2.39 8.80 0.61
C ALA A 421 3.31 8.54 1.80
N VAL A 422 4.52 9.13 1.79
CA VAL A 422 5.49 8.96 2.88
C VAL A 422 5.00 9.61 4.17
N LYS A 423 4.33 10.76 4.09
CA LYS A 423 3.70 11.41 5.25
C LYS A 423 2.61 10.51 5.84
N LEU A 424 1.71 9.99 5.02
CA LEU A 424 0.65 9.09 5.46
C LEU A 424 1.20 7.79 6.06
N ALA A 425 2.25 7.22 5.47
CA ALA A 425 2.95 6.04 6.00
C ALA A 425 3.55 6.32 7.39
N THR A 426 3.97 7.55 7.66
CA THR A 426 4.53 7.98 8.96
C THR A 426 3.41 8.21 10.00
N GLU A 427 2.21 8.63 9.60
CA GLU A 427 1.07 8.90 10.49
C GLU A 427 0.38 7.63 11.03
N GLY A 428 0.65 6.46 10.43
CA GLY A 428 0.15 5.14 10.86
C GLY A 428 1.09 4.33 11.76
N GLN A 429 2.31 4.80 11.98
CA GLN A 429 3.38 4.07 12.68
C GLN A 429 3.49 4.52 14.13
N ILE A 430 3.01 3.69 15.08
CA ILE A 430 3.23 3.93 16.51
C ILE A 430 4.73 3.95 16.78
N SER A 431 5.26 5.16 16.94
CA SER A 431 6.62 5.37 17.39
C SER A 431 6.60 5.89 18.83
N PHE A 432 7.73 5.80 19.55
CA PHE A 432 7.89 6.50 20.83
C PHE A 432 7.52 7.99 20.71
N SER A 433 7.70 8.58 19.53
CA SER A 433 7.30 9.96 19.25
C SER A 433 5.78 10.17 19.23
N ASP A 434 4.96 9.16 18.88
CA ASP A 434 3.50 9.22 18.98
C ASP A 434 3.01 9.12 20.42
N PHE A 435 3.66 8.29 21.23
CA PHE A 435 3.40 8.24 22.67
C PHE A 435 3.71 9.60 23.32
N PHE A 436 4.86 10.21 23.02
CA PHE A 436 5.22 11.53 23.54
C PHE A 436 4.38 12.66 22.97
N ARG A 437 3.97 12.59 21.70
CA ARG A 437 3.02 13.52 21.07
C ARG A 437 1.65 13.40 21.73
N TRP A 438 1.14 12.20 21.94
CA TRP A 438 -0.09 11.96 22.70
C TRP A 438 0.02 12.46 24.15
N LEU A 439 1.15 12.21 24.83
CA LEU A 439 1.42 12.74 26.17
C LEU A 439 1.44 14.28 26.18
N ARG A 440 2.05 14.91 25.17
CA ARG A 440 2.14 16.36 25.03
C ARG A 440 0.77 16.98 24.75
N ASP A 441 0.08 16.46 23.75
CA ASP A 441 -1.19 17.00 23.26
C ASP A 441 -2.32 16.79 24.28
N ASN A 442 -2.17 15.82 25.19
CA ASN A 442 -3.07 15.58 26.33
C ASN A 442 -2.51 16.10 27.68
N GLY A 443 -1.41 16.87 27.67
CA GLY A 443 -0.90 17.61 28.85
C GLY A 443 -0.14 16.80 29.92
N TYR A 444 0.12 15.51 29.68
CA TYR A 444 0.81 14.60 30.61
C TYR A 444 2.32 14.84 30.75
N LEU A 445 2.91 15.72 29.95
CA LEU A 445 4.32 16.14 30.11
C LEU A 445 4.52 17.24 31.16
N ASN A 446 3.44 17.77 31.75
CA ASN A 446 3.54 18.77 32.81
C ASN A 446 4.02 18.13 34.13
N PRO A 447 5.14 18.58 34.74
CA PRO A 447 5.63 18.06 36.02
C PRO A 447 4.60 18.16 37.16
N GLY A 448 3.74 19.19 37.15
CA GLY A 448 2.70 19.37 38.16
C GLY A 448 1.69 18.23 38.22
N PHE A 449 1.38 17.59 37.08
CA PHE A 449 0.46 16.45 36.99
C PHE A 449 0.94 15.25 37.84
N TRP A 450 2.26 15.02 37.84
CA TRP A 450 2.90 13.91 38.54
C TRP A 450 3.22 14.19 40.01
N ILE A 451 3.30 15.46 40.38
CA ILE A 451 3.76 15.90 41.72
C ILE A 451 2.57 16.27 42.64
N ASP A 452 1.42 16.66 42.09
CA ASP A 452 0.22 16.93 42.89
C ASP A 452 -0.40 15.64 43.46
N GLY A 453 -0.47 15.56 44.80
CA GLY A 453 -1.12 14.46 45.54
C GLY A 453 -0.19 13.49 46.28
N GLY A 454 1.13 13.72 46.26
CA GLY A 454 2.11 12.88 46.97
C GLY A 454 2.34 11.50 46.32
N ALA A 455 3.42 10.82 46.72
CA ALA A 455 3.93 9.59 46.08
C ALA A 455 2.91 8.43 46.00
N VAL A 456 1.89 8.43 46.86
CA VAL A 456 0.83 7.41 46.91
C VAL A 456 -0.14 7.52 45.72
N ALA A 457 -0.27 8.70 45.10
CA ALA A 457 -1.14 8.93 43.94
C ALA A 457 -0.46 8.69 42.58
N LEU A 458 0.86 8.45 42.57
CA LEU A 458 1.64 8.33 41.33
C LEU A 458 1.31 7.02 40.59
N LEU A 459 1.29 5.90 41.29
CA LEU A 459 1.09 4.57 40.69
C LEU A 459 -0.29 4.42 40.02
N PRO A 460 -1.40 4.85 40.65
CA PRO A 460 -2.72 4.85 40.01
C PRO A 460 -2.81 5.78 38.79
N LYS A 461 -2.16 6.95 38.83
CA LYS A 461 -2.09 7.88 37.69
C LYS A 461 -1.32 7.28 36.51
N ILE A 462 -0.18 6.64 36.77
CA ILE A 462 0.58 5.91 35.74
C ILE A 462 -0.30 4.83 35.12
N LEU A 463 -0.93 3.99 35.94
CA LEU A 463 -1.78 2.90 35.46
C LEU A 463 -3.01 3.41 34.69
N MET A 464 -3.57 4.56 35.06
CA MET A 464 -4.69 5.19 34.37
C MET A 464 -4.30 5.79 33.01
N VAL A 465 -3.14 6.44 32.91
CA VAL A 465 -2.60 7.00 31.65
C VAL A 465 -2.23 5.88 30.69
N VAL A 466 -1.50 4.87 31.20
CA VAL A 466 -1.14 3.68 30.43
C VAL A 466 -2.39 2.90 30.04
N GLY A 467 -3.35 2.71 30.96
CA GLY A 467 -4.62 2.03 30.69
C GLY A 467 -5.47 2.76 29.65
N SER A 468 -5.54 4.08 29.70
CA SER A 468 -6.24 4.90 28.70
C SER A 468 -5.59 4.82 27.31
N TYR A 469 -4.26 4.82 27.27
CA TYR A 469 -3.51 4.65 26.01
C TYR A 469 -3.70 3.24 25.45
N LEU A 470 -3.59 2.20 26.27
CA LEU A 470 -3.81 0.80 25.88
C LEU A 470 -5.25 0.55 25.45
N LEU A 471 -6.24 1.20 26.09
CA LEU A 471 -7.64 1.11 25.70
C LEU A 471 -7.92 1.83 24.38
N ALA A 472 -7.36 3.04 24.18
CA ALA A 472 -7.44 3.74 22.91
C ALA A 472 -6.76 2.96 21.77
N TRP A 473 -5.61 2.33 22.06
CA TRP A 473 -4.92 1.42 21.16
C TRP A 473 -5.78 0.18 20.82
N PHE A 474 -6.30 -0.52 21.83
CA PHE A 474 -7.15 -1.70 21.66
C PHE A 474 -8.38 -1.38 20.81
N LEU A 475 -9.04 -0.24 21.08
CA LEU A 475 -10.20 0.20 20.32
C LEU A 475 -9.83 0.59 18.88
N ARG A 476 -8.66 1.21 18.63
CA ARG A 476 -8.18 1.55 17.28
C ARG A 476 -7.82 0.33 16.43
N VAL A 477 -7.27 -0.73 17.06
CA VAL A 477 -6.86 -1.96 16.37
C VAL A 477 -8.06 -2.87 16.06
N TYR A 478 -9.03 -2.97 16.96
CA TYR A 478 -10.11 -3.96 16.85
C TYR A 478 -11.49 -3.40 16.43
N PHE A 479 -11.69 -2.07 16.41
CA PHE A 479 -12.96 -1.45 16.01
C PHE A 479 -12.74 -0.33 14.97
N PRO A 480 -12.79 -0.63 13.66
CA PRO A 480 -12.34 0.27 12.59
C PRO A 480 -13.34 1.37 12.18
N PHE A 481 -14.24 1.82 13.07
CA PHE A 481 -15.17 2.91 12.75
C PHE A 481 -14.58 4.29 13.08
N SER A 482 -14.88 5.26 12.21
CA SER A 482 -14.36 6.64 12.16
C SER A 482 -14.27 7.34 13.52
N TRP A 483 -13.07 7.34 14.09
CA TRP A 483 -12.76 7.99 15.36
C TRP A 483 -12.82 9.52 15.19
N SER A 484 -13.84 10.15 15.78
CA SER A 484 -14.02 11.61 15.75
C SER A 484 -13.51 12.28 17.04
N TRP A 485 -13.11 13.55 16.93
CA TRP A 485 -12.63 14.37 18.05
C TRP A 485 -13.68 14.56 19.17
N SER A 486 -14.97 14.41 18.86
CA SER A 486 -16.06 14.49 19.84
C SER A 486 -16.15 13.25 20.74
N LEU A 487 -15.81 12.05 20.23
CA LEU A 487 -15.80 10.82 21.03
C LEU A 487 -14.66 10.84 22.06
N SER A 488 -13.46 11.24 21.63
CA SER A 488 -12.26 11.32 22.47
C SER A 488 -12.40 12.38 23.57
N SER A 489 -12.84 13.59 23.22
CA SER A 489 -13.14 14.64 24.21
C SER A 489 -14.22 14.21 25.21
N GLY A 490 -15.23 13.45 24.79
CA GLY A 490 -16.21 12.85 25.69
C GLY A 490 -15.57 11.83 26.64
N LEU A 491 -14.79 10.89 26.12
CA LEU A 491 -14.11 9.86 26.92
C LEU A 491 -13.18 10.48 27.99
N VAL A 492 -12.45 11.53 27.61
CA VAL A 492 -11.61 12.32 28.51
C VAL A 492 -12.45 13.03 29.57
N ALA A 493 -13.52 13.74 29.18
CA ALA A 493 -14.42 14.42 30.12
C ALA A 493 -15.08 13.46 31.12
N GLY A 494 -15.48 12.26 30.68
CA GLY A 494 -16.11 11.25 31.53
C GLY A 494 -15.14 10.53 32.47
N SER A 495 -13.88 10.35 32.06
CA SER A 495 -12.90 9.60 32.84
C SER A 495 -12.09 10.48 33.79
N SER A 496 -11.63 11.64 33.31
CA SER A 496 -10.55 12.36 33.99
C SER A 496 -10.63 13.90 33.92
N GLY A 497 -11.63 14.45 33.21
CA GLY A 497 -11.96 15.89 33.21
C GLY A 497 -11.25 16.70 32.10
N LEU A 498 -11.63 17.97 31.90
CA LEU A 498 -10.92 18.85 30.95
C LEU A 498 -9.63 19.37 31.60
N PHE A 499 -8.55 18.64 31.37
CA PHE A 499 -7.32 18.65 32.17
C PHE A 499 -6.50 19.95 32.24
N PHE A 500 -6.84 21.00 31.50
CA PHE A 500 -6.04 22.24 31.45
C PHE A 500 -6.43 23.28 32.51
N LEU A 501 -7.49 23.07 33.30
CA LEU A 501 -7.98 24.07 34.29
C LEU A 501 -7.75 23.67 35.75
N LYS A 502 -7.53 22.38 36.04
CA LYS A 502 -7.22 21.86 37.39
C LYS A 502 -5.75 22.17 37.74
N GLY A 503 -5.43 23.45 37.91
CA GLY A 503 -4.07 23.94 38.16
C GLY A 503 -3.83 25.42 37.85
N PHE A 504 -4.80 26.12 37.23
CA PHE A 504 -4.70 27.56 36.99
C PHE A 504 -4.91 28.34 38.31
N TYR A 505 -3.83 28.67 39.00
CA TYR A 505 -3.86 29.50 40.19
C TYR A 505 -3.81 30.98 39.79
N ILE A 506 -4.98 31.60 39.63
CA ILE A 506 -5.07 33.06 39.48
C ILE A 506 -5.25 33.64 40.89
N PHE A 507 -4.26 34.37 41.38
CA PHE A 507 -4.38 35.13 42.63
C PHE A 507 -5.61 36.05 42.52
N ASP A 508 -6.45 36.04 43.56
CA ASP A 508 -7.69 36.81 43.73
C ASP A 508 -8.98 36.28 43.08
N LEU A 509 -8.99 35.11 42.43
CA LEU A 509 -10.24 34.48 41.93
C LEU A 509 -10.66 33.22 42.71
N PRO A 510 -11.98 32.97 42.88
CA PRO A 510 -12.50 31.72 43.41
C PRO A 510 -12.01 30.54 42.55
N GLN A 511 -11.36 29.56 43.17
CA GLN A 511 -10.73 28.43 42.47
C GLN A 511 -11.72 27.34 42.04
N TRP A 512 -12.94 27.37 42.59
CA TRP A 512 -13.94 26.33 42.38
C TRP A 512 -14.45 26.21 40.92
N PRO A 513 -14.57 27.27 40.08
CA PRO A 513 -15.01 27.13 38.68
C PRO A 513 -13.96 26.38 37.84
N PHE A 514 -12.68 26.63 38.08
CA PHE A 514 -11.58 25.97 37.39
C PHE A 514 -11.42 24.51 37.81
N ARG A 515 -11.63 24.23 39.11
CA ARG A 515 -11.70 22.86 39.62
C ARG A 515 -12.91 22.10 39.08
N LEU A 516 -14.06 22.76 38.97
CA LEU A 516 -15.28 22.18 38.42
C LEU A 516 -15.11 21.79 36.94
N LEU A 517 -14.48 22.65 36.14
CA LEU A 517 -14.23 22.34 34.72
C LEU A 517 -13.15 21.27 34.52
N GLY A 518 -12.24 21.11 35.48
CA GLY A 518 -11.14 20.13 35.43
C GLY A 518 -11.41 18.78 36.09
N SER A 519 -12.56 18.59 36.73
CA SER A 519 -12.96 17.31 37.34
C SER A 519 -13.64 16.41 36.31
N SER A 520 -13.44 15.09 36.43
CA SER A 520 -14.26 14.11 35.71
C SER A 520 -15.71 14.18 36.19
N ILE A 521 -16.65 13.70 35.37
CA ILE A 521 -18.07 13.68 35.73
C ILE A 521 -18.32 13.04 37.13
N PRO A 522 -17.70 11.90 37.49
CA PRO A 522 -17.85 11.31 38.84
C PRO A 522 -17.24 12.15 39.97
N GLU A 523 -16.19 12.92 39.69
CA GLU A 523 -15.47 13.74 40.67
C GLU A 523 -16.09 15.13 40.88
N LEU A 524 -17.07 15.54 40.07
CA LEU A 524 -17.71 16.87 40.18
C LEU A 524 -18.31 17.13 41.58
N GLY A 525 -18.83 16.08 42.23
CA GLY A 525 -19.36 16.17 43.59
C GLY A 525 -18.29 16.51 44.64
N ASN A 526 -17.06 16.02 44.45
CA ASN A 526 -15.93 16.25 45.34
C ASN A 526 -15.52 17.72 45.35
N THR A 527 -15.59 18.37 44.19
CA THR A 527 -15.31 19.81 44.03
C THR A 527 -16.34 20.73 44.66
N LEU A 528 -17.61 20.30 44.75
CA LEU A 528 -18.68 21.09 45.36
C LEU A 528 -18.72 20.95 46.89
N GLN A 529 -18.26 19.81 47.42
CA GLN A 529 -18.39 19.47 48.84
C GLN A 529 -17.05 19.45 49.59
N GLY A 530 -15.91 19.56 48.90
CA GLY A 530 -14.58 19.61 49.51
C GLY A 530 -14.11 18.28 50.11
N THR A 531 -14.69 17.17 49.67
CA THR A 531 -14.40 15.81 50.17
C THR A 531 -13.70 14.97 49.10
N ASN A 532 -12.96 13.94 49.52
CA ASN A 532 -12.33 12.99 48.59
C ASN A 532 -13.26 11.81 48.22
N ALA A 533 -14.39 11.66 48.90
CA ALA A 533 -15.33 10.57 48.67
C ALA A 533 -16.28 10.92 47.52
N LEU A 534 -16.42 10.01 46.55
CA LEU A 534 -17.28 10.17 45.39
C LEU A 534 -18.74 10.41 45.80
N ASN A 535 -19.37 11.41 45.21
CA ASN A 535 -20.79 11.66 45.43
C ASN A 535 -21.63 10.62 44.66
N PRO A 536 -22.55 9.88 45.30
CA PRO A 536 -23.28 8.79 44.67
C PRO A 536 -24.17 9.24 43.50
N LEU A 537 -24.56 10.52 43.42
CA LEU A 537 -25.29 11.05 42.27
C LEU A 537 -24.40 11.16 41.03
N PHE A 538 -23.18 11.69 41.22
CA PHE A 538 -22.21 11.91 40.14
C PHE A 538 -21.48 10.63 39.76
N ALA A 539 -21.21 9.77 40.74
CA ALA A 539 -20.64 8.44 40.57
C ALA A 539 -21.69 7.38 40.18
N SER A 540 -22.60 7.74 39.28
CA SER A 540 -23.66 6.88 38.79
C SER A 540 -23.91 7.07 37.30
N VAL A 541 -24.72 6.18 36.72
CA VAL A 541 -25.15 6.25 35.31
C VAL A 541 -26.11 7.42 35.02
N LEU A 542 -26.60 8.14 36.03
CA LEU A 542 -27.65 9.14 35.87
C LEU A 542 -27.26 10.30 34.94
N ILE A 543 -26.05 10.86 35.10
CA ILE A 543 -25.56 11.93 34.23
C ILE A 543 -25.36 11.44 32.80
N PRO A 544 -24.71 10.28 32.56
CA PRO A 544 -24.70 9.64 31.25
C PRO A 544 -26.08 9.48 30.59
N ILE A 545 -27.11 9.06 31.34
CA ILE A 545 -28.49 8.93 30.82
C ILE A 545 -29.00 10.26 30.29
N VAL A 546 -28.82 11.34 31.05
CA VAL A 546 -29.26 12.69 30.67
C VAL A 546 -28.50 13.18 29.44
N LEU A 547 -27.16 13.02 29.42
CA LEU A 547 -26.33 13.43 28.28
C LEU A 547 -26.70 12.67 27.00
N VAL A 548 -26.90 11.36 27.11
CA VAL A 548 -27.34 10.53 25.97
C VAL A 548 -28.72 10.98 25.52
N ALA A 549 -29.69 11.18 26.41
CA ALA A 549 -31.04 11.64 26.05
C ALA A 549 -31.06 13.01 25.36
N LEU A 550 -30.20 13.95 25.79
CA LEU A 550 -30.14 15.30 25.22
C LEU A 550 -29.39 15.36 23.89
N LEU A 551 -28.33 14.56 23.73
CA LEU A 551 -27.39 14.71 22.63
C LEU A 551 -27.51 13.62 21.56
N LEU A 552 -28.34 12.58 21.77
CA LEU A 552 -28.52 11.48 20.80
C LEU A 552 -28.90 11.98 19.39
N GLY A 553 -29.68 13.07 19.33
CA GLY A 553 -30.18 13.66 18.08
C GLY A 553 -29.20 14.59 17.37
N HIS A 554 -28.05 14.91 17.97
CA HIS A 554 -27.06 15.83 17.39
C HIS A 554 -25.91 15.05 16.70
N PRO A 555 -25.58 15.32 15.43
CA PRO A 555 -24.58 14.55 14.67
C PRO A 555 -23.21 14.45 15.34
N SER A 556 -22.75 15.54 15.97
CA SER A 556 -21.48 15.58 16.72
C SER A 556 -21.63 15.32 18.22
N GLY A 557 -22.80 15.63 18.80
CA GLY A 557 -23.04 15.56 20.24
C GLY A 557 -23.29 14.13 20.73
N LYS A 558 -23.87 13.29 19.87
CA LYS A 558 -24.09 11.86 20.13
C LYS A 558 -22.79 11.15 20.52
N TRP A 559 -21.73 11.37 19.74
CA TRP A 559 -20.43 10.75 19.98
C TRP A 559 -19.76 11.25 21.26
N PHE A 560 -19.92 12.52 21.59
CA PHE A 560 -19.48 13.06 22.88
C PHE A 560 -20.20 12.41 24.07
N ALA A 561 -21.52 12.20 23.97
CA ALA A 561 -22.30 11.54 25.03
C ALA A 561 -21.91 10.07 25.19
N ILE A 562 -21.69 9.33 24.09
CA ILE A 562 -21.22 7.94 24.11
C ILE A 562 -19.82 7.86 24.74
N GLY A 563 -18.91 8.75 24.33
CA GLY A 563 -17.56 8.84 24.89
C GLY A 563 -17.58 9.11 26.39
N SER A 564 -18.34 10.12 26.82
CA SER A 564 -18.51 10.48 28.24
C SER A 564 -19.06 9.31 29.05
N THR A 565 -20.01 8.55 28.51
CA THR A 565 -20.58 7.38 29.16
C THR A 565 -19.54 6.27 29.39
N LEU A 566 -18.70 6.00 28.37
CA LEU A 566 -17.62 5.02 28.49
C LEU A 566 -16.50 5.50 29.43
N GLY A 567 -16.17 6.79 29.40
CA GLY A 567 -15.22 7.41 30.32
C GLY A 567 -15.66 7.28 31.79
N VAL A 568 -16.95 7.53 32.08
CA VAL A 568 -17.53 7.34 33.42
C VAL A 568 -17.43 5.86 33.82
N ALA A 569 -17.76 4.92 32.94
CA ALA A 569 -17.65 3.49 33.24
C ALA A 569 -16.22 3.08 33.64
N ALA A 570 -15.21 3.59 32.93
CA ALA A 570 -13.81 3.37 33.24
C ALA A 570 -13.41 3.97 34.61
N CYS A 571 -13.78 5.22 34.86
CA CYS A 571 -13.50 5.91 36.13
C CYS A 571 -14.09 5.17 37.34
N LEU A 572 -15.36 4.73 37.25
CA LEU A 572 -16.02 3.97 38.31
C LEU A 572 -15.38 2.61 38.54
N THR A 573 -14.96 1.92 37.47
CA THR A 573 -14.29 0.62 37.56
C THR A 573 -12.95 0.74 38.28
N VAL A 574 -12.15 1.74 37.93
CA VAL A 574 -10.85 2.01 38.59
C VAL A 574 -11.06 2.40 40.05
N SER A 575 -12.01 3.28 40.33
CA SER A 575 -12.35 3.70 41.69
C SER A 575 -12.80 2.51 42.56
N ALA A 576 -13.61 1.59 42.01
CA ALA A 576 -14.05 0.39 42.73
C ALA A 576 -12.90 -0.53 43.16
N VAL A 577 -11.78 -0.52 42.41
CA VAL A 577 -10.60 -1.35 42.70
C VAL A 577 -9.70 -0.66 43.72
N TYR A 578 -9.35 0.61 43.48
CA TYR A 578 -8.28 1.30 44.18
C TYR A 578 -8.73 2.18 45.36
N ASP A 579 -9.83 2.92 45.22
CA ASP A 579 -10.38 3.78 46.28
C ASP A 579 -11.91 3.83 46.17
N PRO A 580 -12.62 2.87 46.77
CA PRO A 580 -14.07 2.74 46.59
C PRO A 580 -14.86 3.66 47.52
N THR A 581 -14.26 4.75 48.01
CA THR A 581 -14.94 5.63 48.96
C THR A 581 -16.08 6.38 48.28
N VAL A 582 -17.31 6.03 48.65
CA VAL A 582 -18.54 6.72 48.20
C VAL A 582 -19.21 7.37 49.40
N TRP A 583 -19.63 8.62 49.25
CA TRP A 583 -20.30 9.34 50.32
C TRP A 583 -21.58 8.61 50.76
N GLY A 584 -21.74 8.43 52.08
CA GLY A 584 -22.84 7.65 52.68
C GLY A 584 -22.64 6.12 52.68
N LEU A 585 -21.76 5.57 51.83
CA LEU A 585 -21.46 4.12 51.77
C LEU A 585 -20.07 3.75 52.32
N GLY A 586 -19.21 4.75 52.53
CA GLY A 586 -17.83 4.57 52.99
C GLY A 586 -16.96 3.85 51.97
N SER A 587 -15.89 3.18 52.42
CA SER A 587 -15.03 2.31 51.60
C SER A 587 -15.44 0.83 51.65
N SER A 588 -16.71 0.57 52.02
CA SER A 588 -17.22 -0.77 52.28
C SER A 588 -17.40 -1.60 50.99
N TYR A 589 -17.62 -2.91 51.15
CA TYR A 589 -17.98 -3.79 50.03
C TYR A 589 -19.20 -3.27 49.25
N LEU A 590 -20.15 -2.64 49.94
CA LEU A 590 -21.33 -2.03 49.31
C LEU A 590 -20.97 -0.90 48.36
N ALA A 591 -19.97 -0.07 48.68
CA ALA A 591 -19.51 0.99 47.82
C ALA A 591 -18.82 0.45 46.55
N ARG A 592 -18.03 -0.62 46.67
CA ARG A 592 -17.44 -1.33 45.52
C ARG A 592 -18.52 -1.90 44.59
N VAL A 593 -19.51 -2.59 45.16
CA VAL A 593 -20.63 -3.15 44.40
C VAL A 593 -21.43 -2.04 43.70
N PHE A 594 -21.67 -0.92 44.39
CA PHE A 594 -22.36 0.23 43.82
C PHE A 594 -21.63 0.81 42.60
N LEU A 595 -20.31 1.01 42.69
CA LEU A 595 -19.50 1.54 41.60
C LEU A 595 -19.44 0.57 40.40
N ILE A 596 -19.25 -0.73 40.65
CA ILE A 596 -19.23 -1.77 39.60
C ILE A 596 -20.60 -1.86 38.91
N ALA A 597 -21.69 -1.86 39.67
CA ALA A 597 -23.04 -1.90 39.12
C ALA A 597 -23.29 -0.70 38.20
N ASN A 598 -22.92 0.51 38.62
CA ASN A 598 -23.07 1.71 37.79
C ASN A 598 -22.14 1.72 36.57
N ALA A 599 -20.92 1.19 36.68
CA ALA A 599 -20.02 1.02 35.53
C ALA A 599 -20.64 0.10 34.45
N LEU A 600 -21.24 -1.02 34.87
CA LEU A 600 -21.95 -1.94 33.97
C LEU A 600 -23.19 -1.30 33.34
N LEU A 601 -23.93 -0.50 34.10
CA LEU A 601 -25.07 0.25 33.57
C LEU A 601 -24.65 1.29 32.52
N CYS A 602 -23.55 2.03 32.76
CA CYS A 602 -22.97 2.95 31.77
C CYS A 602 -22.57 2.20 30.49
N TYR A 603 -21.91 1.05 30.61
CA TYR A 603 -21.55 0.22 29.46
C TYR A 603 -22.79 -0.25 28.67
N GLY A 604 -23.84 -0.71 29.38
CA GLY A 604 -25.11 -1.08 28.78
C GLY A 604 -25.80 0.07 28.03
N LEU A 605 -25.76 1.29 28.61
CA LEU A 605 -26.30 2.50 28.00
C LEU A 605 -25.57 2.89 26.72
N ALA A 606 -24.23 2.88 26.73
CA ALA A 606 -23.43 3.16 25.54
C ALA A 606 -23.74 2.14 24.41
N ARG A 607 -23.90 0.86 24.76
CA ARG A 607 -24.27 -0.19 23.81
C ARG A 607 -25.66 0.01 23.21
N LEU A 608 -26.63 0.48 24.00
CA LEU A 608 -27.97 0.83 23.52
C LEU A 608 -27.95 2.03 22.57
N ALA A 609 -27.20 3.08 22.91
CA ALA A 609 -27.06 4.27 22.07
C ALA A 609 -26.43 3.96 20.69
N LEU A 610 -25.56 2.94 20.62
CA LEU A 610 -24.96 2.46 19.38
C LEU A 610 -25.92 1.62 18.51
N LYS A 611 -26.92 0.93 19.09
CA LYS A 611 -27.85 0.07 18.33
C LYS A 611 -28.82 0.83 17.42
N ASN A 612 -29.12 2.10 17.71
CA ASN A 612 -30.06 2.92 16.94
C ASN A 612 -29.60 3.24 15.50
N GLU A 613 -28.38 2.88 15.09
CA GLU A 613 -27.92 3.03 13.69
C GLU A 613 -28.40 1.92 12.76
N ARG A 614 -28.77 0.73 13.27
CA ARG A 614 -29.19 -0.39 12.41
C ARG A 614 -30.61 -0.26 11.83
N GLN A 615 -31.35 0.80 12.13
CA GLN A 615 -32.71 1.03 11.62
C GLN A 615 -32.85 2.22 10.67
N VAL A 616 -31.76 2.93 10.33
CA VAL A 616 -31.81 4.09 9.41
C VAL A 616 -30.69 4.04 8.35
N ALA A 617 -30.22 2.85 8.00
CA ALA A 617 -29.32 2.64 6.85
C ALA A 617 -30.10 2.01 5.69
#